data_AF-A0A254SBJ6-F1
#
_entry.id   AF-A0A254SBJ6-F1
#
_cell.length_a   1.000
_cell.length_b   1.000
_cell.length_c   1.000
_cell.angle_alpha   90.00
_cell.angle_beta   90.00
_cell.angle_gamma   90.00
#
_symmetry.space_group_name_H-M   'P 1'
#
loop_
_entity.id
_entity.type
_entity.pdbx_description
1 polymer ?
#
loop_
_entity_poly.entity_id
_entity_poly.type
_entity_poly.pdbx_seq_one_letter_code
_entity_poly.pdbx_strand_id
1 'polypeptide(L)'
;MAESQRVYLDDIYASEECQGSVFRAVVMMAHEARFINNQSKQGYIQLTQKPTTIAMNRFKEHKLTMVEKGVNDVTADAVKASVAEVAPTAEAVAEASDAAADAF
;
A
#
# COMPACT_ATOMS: atom_id res chain seq x y z
N MET A 1 -16.46 -14.47 13.47
CA MET A 1 -15.98 -14.69 12.09
C MET A 1 -16.67 -13.65 11.23
N ALA A 2 -15.95 -12.85 10.45
CA ALA A 2 -16.59 -11.86 9.57
C ALA A 2 -17.42 -12.62 8.52
N GLU A 3 -18.74 -12.43 8.55
CA GLU A 3 -19.65 -12.99 7.54
C GLU A 3 -19.18 -12.58 6.15
N SER A 4 -19.21 -13.51 5.19
CA SER A 4 -18.86 -13.23 3.80
C SER A 4 -19.96 -12.37 3.17
N GLN A 5 -19.82 -11.05 3.34
CA GLN A 5 -20.79 -10.10 2.85
C GLN A 5 -20.70 -10.05 1.32
N ARG A 6 -21.70 -10.64 0.65
CA ARG A 6 -21.75 -10.72 -0.81
C ARG A 6 -21.96 -9.33 -1.42
N VAL A 7 -21.12 -8.92 -2.36
CA VAL A 7 -21.29 -7.67 -3.13
C VAL A 7 -22.40 -7.89 -4.16
N TYR A 8 -23.40 -7.01 -4.15
CA TYR A 8 -24.49 -7.00 -5.12
C TYR A 8 -24.27 -5.91 -6.17
N LEU A 9 -24.94 -6.03 -7.31
CA LEU A 9 -24.87 -5.04 -8.38
C LEU A 9 -25.33 -3.66 -7.91
N ASP A 10 -26.35 -3.61 -7.06
CA ASP A 10 -26.87 -2.35 -6.50
C ASP A 10 -25.82 -1.61 -5.65
N ASP A 11 -24.98 -2.34 -4.90
CA ASP A 11 -23.88 -1.75 -4.13
C ASP A 11 -22.86 -1.05 -5.05
N ILE A 12 -22.67 -1.58 -6.26
CA ILE A 12 -21.74 -1.05 -7.25
C ILE A 12 -22.31 0.19 -7.92
N TYR A 13 -23.61 0.17 -8.26
CA TYR A 13 -24.27 1.33 -8.86
C TYR A 13 -24.45 2.49 -7.89
N ALA A 14 -24.60 2.21 -6.59
CA ALA A 14 -24.67 3.24 -5.55
C ALA A 14 -23.30 3.84 -5.17
N SER A 15 -22.19 3.20 -5.57
CA SER A 15 -20.84 3.68 -5.26
C SER A 15 -20.45 4.86 -6.17
N GLU A 16 -20.29 6.04 -5.56
CA GLU A 16 -19.77 7.23 -6.24
C GLU A 16 -18.35 7.00 -6.80
N GLU A 17 -17.53 6.21 -6.10
CA GLU A 17 -16.14 5.87 -6.48
C GLU A 17 -16.07 5.05 -7.78
N CYS A 18 -17.13 4.28 -8.06
CA CYS A 18 -17.25 3.47 -9.27
C CYS A 18 -17.86 4.23 -10.44
N GLN A 19 -18.40 5.44 -10.23
CA GLN A 19 -19.14 6.21 -11.24
C GLN A 19 -20.22 5.34 -11.93
N GLY A 20 -20.87 4.45 -11.18
CA GLY A 20 -21.87 3.50 -11.71
C GLY A 20 -21.34 2.43 -12.67
N SER A 21 -20.02 2.28 -12.83
CA SER A 21 -19.41 1.29 -13.73
C SER A 21 -19.04 0.00 -13.00
N VAL A 22 -19.68 -1.10 -13.39
CA VAL A 22 -19.37 -2.45 -12.88
C VAL A 22 -17.93 -2.85 -13.20
N PHE A 23 -17.42 -2.49 -14.38
CA PHE A 23 -16.04 -2.77 -14.76
C PHE A 23 -15.05 -2.03 -13.86
N ARG A 24 -15.33 -0.78 -13.50
CA ARG A 24 -14.49 0.01 -12.59
C ARG A 24 -14.43 -0.63 -11.20
N ALA A 25 -15.57 -1.10 -10.68
CA ALA A 25 -15.63 -1.82 -9.41
C ALA A 25 -14.80 -3.12 -9.43
N VAL A 26 -14.92 -3.92 -10.49
CA VAL A 26 -14.15 -5.16 -10.64
C VAL A 26 -12.65 -4.87 -10.69
N VAL A 27 -12.24 -3.84 -11.44
CA VAL A 27 -10.83 -3.43 -11.54
C VAL A 27 -10.31 -2.97 -10.18
N MET A 28 -11.07 -2.14 -9.44
CA MET A 28 -10.70 -1.71 -8.09
C MET A 28 -10.48 -2.89 -7.14
N MET A 29 -11.46 -3.79 -7.06
CA MET A 29 -11.36 -4.97 -6.19
C MET A 29 -10.20 -5.90 -6.59
N ALA A 30 -9.92 -6.04 -7.90
CA ALA A 30 -8.82 -6.85 -8.38
C ALA A 30 -7.44 -6.26 -8.03
N HIS A 31 -7.29 -4.93 -8.16
CA HIS A 31 -6.07 -4.24 -7.74
C HIS A 31 -5.82 -4.40 -6.25
N GLU A 32 -6.86 -4.23 -5.44
CA GLU A 32 -6.77 -4.38 -4.00
C GLU A 32 -6.42 -5.81 -3.59
N ALA A 33 -7.09 -6.81 -4.19
CA ALA A 33 -6.78 -8.21 -3.93
C ALA A 33 -5.33 -8.56 -4.29
N ARG A 34 -4.79 -7.98 -5.37
CA ARG A 34 -3.39 -8.15 -5.77
C ARG A 34 -2.44 -7.50 -4.77
N PHE A 35 -2.77 -6.31 -4.28
CA PHE A 35 -1.99 -5.63 -3.24
C PHE A 35 -1.92 -6.47 -1.97
N ILE A 36 -3.07 -6.93 -1.45
CA ILE A 36 -3.16 -7.79 -0.26
C ILE A 36 -2.35 -9.08 -0.44
N ASN A 37 -2.45 -9.73 -1.60
CA ASN A 37 -1.71 -10.96 -1.88
C ASN A 37 -0.19 -10.72 -1.88
N ASN A 38 0.26 -9.61 -2.48
CA ASN A 38 1.68 -9.25 -2.46
C ASN A 38 2.20 -8.98 -1.05
N GLN A 39 1.45 -8.24 -0.24
CA GLN A 39 1.80 -7.97 1.16
C GLN A 39 1.90 -9.26 1.98
N SER A 40 1.00 -10.21 1.75
CA SER A 40 1.04 -11.51 2.41
C SER A 40 2.25 -12.34 1.98
N LYS A 41 2.57 -12.37 0.68
CA LYS A 41 3.76 -13.07 0.17
C LYS A 41 5.07 -12.50 0.72
N GLN A 42 5.10 -11.21 1.00
CA GLN A 42 6.24 -10.52 1.61
C GLN A 42 6.31 -10.71 3.13
N GLY A 43 5.29 -11.34 3.74
CA GLY A 43 5.26 -11.60 5.18
C GLY A 43 4.77 -10.43 6.04
N TYR A 44 4.32 -9.32 5.43
CA TYR A 44 3.81 -8.15 6.17
C TYR A 44 2.46 -8.41 6.84
N ILE A 45 1.63 -9.26 6.23
CA ILE A 45 0.30 -9.59 6.75
C ILE A 45 0.05 -11.10 6.72
N GLN A 46 -0.63 -11.61 7.74
CA GLN A 46 -1.17 -12.96 7.74
C GLN A 46 -2.61 -12.94 7.24
N LEU A 47 -2.91 -13.73 6.21
CA LEU A 47 -4.24 -13.80 5.63
C LEU A 47 -5.14 -14.72 6.45
N THR A 48 -6.23 -14.16 6.95
CA THR A 48 -7.32 -14.93 7.60
C THR A 48 -8.37 -15.42 6.60
N GLN A 49 -8.44 -14.79 5.42
CA GLN A 49 -9.40 -15.07 4.35
C GLN A 49 -8.74 -14.91 2.98
N LYS A 50 -9.43 -15.34 1.91
CA LYS A 50 -8.94 -15.16 0.54
C LYS A 50 -8.79 -13.65 0.23
N PRO A 51 -7.71 -13.23 -0.45
CA PRO A 51 -7.47 -11.80 -0.75
C PRO A 51 -8.63 -11.10 -1.46
N THR A 52 -9.32 -11.83 -2.35
CA THR A 52 -10.51 -11.31 -3.05
C THR A 52 -11.68 -11.07 -2.12
N THR A 53 -11.89 -11.93 -1.12
CA THR A 53 -12.92 -11.74 -0.09
C THR A 53 -12.63 -10.50 0.75
N ILE A 54 -11.36 -10.31 1.14
CA ILE A 54 -10.94 -9.11 1.89
C ILE A 54 -11.15 -7.85 1.06
N ALA A 55 -10.80 -7.88 -0.24
CA ALA A 55 -11.02 -6.75 -1.14
C ALA A 55 -12.52 -6.43 -1.32
N MET A 56 -13.38 -7.44 -1.46
CA MET A 56 -14.84 -7.26 -1.54
C MET A 56 -15.42 -6.63 -0.27
N ASN A 57 -14.92 -7.02 0.90
CA ASN A 57 -15.35 -6.41 2.17
C ASN A 57 -14.90 -4.94 2.26
N ARG A 58 -13.65 -4.65 1.90
CA ARG A 58 -13.13 -3.26 1.86
C ARG A 58 -13.90 -2.37 0.89
N PHE A 59 -14.35 -2.94 -0.24
CA PHE A 59 -15.20 -2.26 -1.19
C PHE A 59 -16.55 -1.85 -0.59
N LYS A 60 -17.24 -2.77 0.12
CA LYS A 60 -18.51 -2.47 0.79
C LYS A 60 -18.37 -1.47 1.93
N GLU A 61 -17.24 -1.49 2.62
CA GLU A 61 -16.94 -0.55 3.70
C GLU A 61 -16.56 0.85 3.18
N HIS A 62 -16.63 1.10 1.87
CA HIS A 62 -16.23 2.37 1.24
C HIS A 62 -14.79 2.79 1.58
N LYS A 63 -13.87 1.81 1.64
CA LYS A 63 -12.45 2.02 1.94
C LYS A 63 -11.56 2.03 0.70
N LEU A 64 -12.13 1.97 -0.50
CA LEU A 64 -11.40 1.81 -1.76
C LEU A 64 -11.67 2.97 -2.72
N THR A 65 -10.79 3.95 -2.71
CA THR A 65 -10.85 5.08 -3.66
C THR A 65 -9.99 4.81 -4.89
N MET A 66 -10.50 5.13 -6.09
CA MET A 66 -9.69 5.21 -7.32
C MET A 66 -9.14 6.62 -7.49
N VAL A 67 -7.81 6.72 -7.56
CA VAL A 67 -7.14 7.92 -8.04
C VAL A 67 -6.85 7.71 -9.52
N GLU A 68 -7.42 8.55 -10.38
CA GLU A 68 -7.08 8.53 -11.80
C GLU A 68 -5.60 8.82 -11.97
N LYS A 69 -4.95 8.16 -12.93
CA LYS A 69 -3.53 8.36 -13.21
C LYS A 69 -3.32 9.70 -13.93
N GLY A 70 -3.63 10.78 -13.23
CA GLY A 70 -3.26 12.15 -13.52
C GLY A 70 -2.59 12.70 -12.28
N VAL A 71 -1.31 13.04 -12.40
CA VAL A 71 -0.50 13.67 -11.35
C VAL A 71 -0.07 12.71 -10.22
N ASN A 72 0.77 11.72 -10.56
CA ASN A 72 1.87 11.41 -9.65
C ASN A 72 2.83 12.59 -9.75
N ASP A 73 2.52 13.69 -9.05
CA ASP A 73 3.52 14.66 -8.69
C ASP A 73 4.45 13.96 -7.71
N VAL A 74 5.46 13.30 -8.26
CA VAL A 74 6.78 13.34 -7.62
C VAL A 74 7.21 14.80 -7.70
N THR A 75 6.58 15.65 -6.88
CA THR A 75 7.07 17.01 -6.67
C THR A 75 8.48 16.85 -6.10
N ALA A 76 9.39 17.70 -6.56
CA ALA A 76 10.78 17.71 -6.08
C ALA A 76 10.87 17.79 -4.55
N ASP A 77 9.82 18.27 -3.87
CA ASP A 77 9.70 18.32 -2.41
C ASP A 77 9.54 16.94 -1.75
N ALA A 78 8.83 15.98 -2.36
CA ALA A 78 8.73 14.61 -1.83
C ALA A 78 10.06 13.85 -1.93
N VAL A 79 10.89 14.18 -2.94
CA VAL A 79 12.26 13.65 -3.07
C VAL A 79 13.21 14.36 -2.11
N LYS A 80 13.03 15.66 -1.84
CA LYS A 80 13.83 16.39 -0.84
C LYS A 80 13.60 15.91 0.59
N ALA A 81 12.37 15.53 0.95
CA ALA A 81 12.07 15.05 2.30
C ALA A 81 12.77 13.72 2.63
N SER A 82 12.92 12.82 1.66
CA SER A 82 13.62 11.54 1.87
C SER A 82 15.16 11.64 1.80
N VAL A 83 15.70 12.72 1.23
CA VAL A 83 17.15 13.00 1.24
C VAL A 83 17.57 13.78 2.50
N ALA A 84 16.66 14.54 3.13
CA ALA A 84 16.97 15.35 4.31
C ALA A 84 17.11 14.54 5.62
N GLU A 85 16.56 13.33 5.71
CA GLU A 85 16.72 12.47 6.91
C GLU A 85 17.98 11.58 6.88
N VAL A 86 18.78 11.62 5.82
CA VAL A 86 20.12 11.00 5.80
C VAL A 86 21.16 12.09 5.67
N ALA A 87 21.21 12.97 6.67
CA ALA A 87 22.45 13.68 6.98
C ALA A 87 23.37 12.65 7.67
N PRO A 88 24.47 12.19 7.03
CA PRO A 88 25.50 11.51 7.78
C PRO A 88 26.11 12.55 8.71
N THR A 89 25.80 12.47 10.01
CA THR A 89 26.59 13.15 11.02
C THR A 89 28.02 12.63 10.88
N ALA A 90 28.92 13.53 10.48
CA ALA A 90 30.34 13.26 10.23
C ALA A 90 31.14 12.85 11.48
N GLU A 91 30.47 12.61 12.61
CA GLU A 91 31.09 12.20 13.88
C GLU A 91 31.19 10.67 14.05
N ALA A 92 30.48 9.86 13.25
CA ALA A 92 30.47 8.40 13.41
C ALA A 92 31.51 7.62 12.57
N VAL A 93 32.31 8.29 11.74
CA VAL A 93 33.32 7.62 10.88
C VAL A 93 34.72 7.65 11.51
N ALA A 94 34.96 8.45 12.55
CA ALA A 94 36.28 8.54 13.18
C ALA A 94 36.56 7.42 14.21
N GLU A 95 35.52 6.80 14.82
CA GLU A 95 35.71 5.79 15.86
C GLU A 95 35.86 4.34 15.34
N ALA A 96 35.60 4.09 14.05
CA ALA A 96 35.70 2.75 13.46
C ALA A 96 37.03 2.46 12.74
N SER A 97 37.89 3.47 12.52
CA SER A 97 39.17 3.29 11.83
C SER A 97 40.39 3.17 12.75
N ASP A 98 40.26 3.48 14.04
CA ASP A 98 41.40 3.42 15.01
C ASP A 98 41.37 2.17 15.90
N ALA A 99 40.25 1.44 15.95
CA ALA A 99 40.15 0.18 16.70
C ALA A 99 40.66 -1.07 15.93
N ALA A 100 41.13 -0.91 14.70
CA ALA A 100 41.62 -2.00 13.85
C ALA A 100 43.15 -1.99 13.63
N ALA A 101 43.88 -1.11 14.32
CA ALA A 101 45.33 -0.97 14.18
C ALA A 101 46.14 -1.28 15.46
N ASP A 102 45.52 -1.86 16.49
CA ASP A 102 46.26 -2.27 17.71
C ASP A 102 45.77 -3.62 18.29
N ALA A 103 45.72 -4.63 17.41
CA ALA A 103 45.72 -6.03 17.82
C ALA A 103 46.94 -6.70 17.17
N PHE A 104 48.02 -6.70 17.96
CA PHE A 104 49.24 -7.49 17.79
C PHE A 104 48.96 -8.98 17.53
#